data_AF-A0A443IM73-F1
#
_entry.id   AF-A0A443IM73-F1
#
_cell.length_a   1.000
_cell.length_b   1.000
_cell.length_c   1.000
_cell.angle_alpha   90.00
_cell.angle_beta   90.00
_cell.angle_gamma   90.00
#
_symmetry.space_group_name_H-M   'P 1'
#
loop_
_entity.id
_entity.type
_entity.pdbx_description
1 polymer ?
#
loop_
_entity_poly.entity_id
_entity_poly.type
_entity_poly.pdbx_seq_one_letter_code
_entity_poly.pdbx_strand_id
1 'polypeptide(L)'
;MENLLFPKVYMISKIKDGRFSLTDNAGFIPDREKWESAKELIQHFYDNHSDEEIEKYNRQIEMSLYEIPSCSNAKRRRKKIKGFVYFLKADNGLIKIGKTRNLNKRLDHFTTKLPYKLELIHAIETDDYTSLEQQFHNLYSKKRRRGEWFELNENDISEIKSGDYT
;
A
#
# COMPACT_ATOMS: atom_id res chain seq x y z
N MET A 1 -8.60 -32.52 18.07
CA MET A 1 -9.12 -31.15 18.22
C MET A 1 -8.88 -30.45 16.90
N GLU A 2 -9.93 -30.41 16.09
CA GLU A 2 -9.92 -29.90 14.72
C GLU A 2 -9.43 -28.45 14.71
N ASN A 3 -8.51 -28.15 13.79
CA ASN A 3 -8.14 -26.78 13.46
C ASN A 3 -9.43 -26.07 13.01
N LEU A 4 -10.06 -25.32 13.90
CA LEU A 4 -10.99 -24.25 13.55
C LEU A 4 -10.22 -23.24 12.70
N LEU A 5 -10.14 -23.53 11.41
CA LEU A 5 -9.81 -22.56 10.38
C LEU A 5 -10.90 -21.49 10.47
N PHE A 6 -10.63 -20.44 11.24
CA PHE A 6 -11.47 -19.25 11.27
C PHE A 6 -11.82 -18.87 9.82
N PRO A 7 -13.11 -18.66 9.49
CA PRO A 7 -13.50 -18.39 8.12
C PRO A 7 -12.74 -17.17 7.62
N LYS A 8 -12.22 -17.26 6.39
CA LYS A 8 -11.60 -16.14 5.71
C LYS A 8 -12.59 -14.99 5.69
N VAL A 9 -12.11 -13.76 5.89
CA VAL A 9 -12.93 -12.56 5.70
C VAL A 9 -13.50 -12.59 4.29
N TYR A 10 -14.83 -12.67 4.20
CA TYR A 10 -15.54 -12.57 2.94
C TYR A 10 -16.03 -11.15 2.73
N MET A 11 -15.79 -10.64 1.53
CA MET A 11 -16.22 -9.32 1.09
C MET A 11 -17.31 -9.48 0.04
N ILE A 12 -18.43 -8.79 0.26
CA ILE A 12 -19.49 -8.64 -0.74
C ILE A 12 -19.29 -7.28 -1.40
N SER A 13 -19.08 -7.25 -2.70
CA SER A 13 -18.89 -6.02 -3.47
C SER A 13 -19.88 -5.92 -4.63
N LYS A 14 -20.33 -4.70 -4.94
CA LYS A 14 -21.22 -4.42 -6.08
C LYS A 14 -20.40 -4.28 -7.37
N ILE A 15 -20.75 -5.03 -8.40
CA ILE A 15 -20.15 -4.96 -9.75
C ILE A 15 -20.96 -3.97 -10.61
N LYS A 16 -20.33 -3.42 -11.66
CA LYS A 16 -20.87 -2.40 -12.58
C LYS A 16 -22.27 -2.71 -13.15
N ASP A 17 -22.63 -3.99 -13.25
CA ASP A 17 -23.92 -4.44 -13.80
C ASP A 17 -25.03 -4.59 -12.74
N GLY A 18 -24.83 -4.09 -11.51
CA GLY A 18 -25.77 -4.27 -10.41
C GLY A 18 -25.73 -5.66 -9.75
N ARG A 19 -24.89 -6.57 -10.26
CA ARG A 19 -24.61 -7.88 -9.64
C ARG A 19 -23.67 -7.75 -8.43
N PHE A 20 -23.70 -8.72 -7.54
CA PHE A 20 -22.80 -8.79 -6.38
C PHE A 20 -21.72 -9.85 -6.58
N SER A 21 -20.54 -9.62 -5.99
CA SER A 21 -19.43 -10.59 -5.92
C SER A 21 -19.10 -10.89 -4.47
N LEU A 22 -19.05 -12.18 -4.12
CA LEU A 22 -18.58 -12.68 -2.83
C LEU A 22 -17.17 -13.25 -3.01
N THR A 23 -16.18 -12.64 -2.37
CA THR A 23 -14.78 -13.09 -2.45
C THR A 23 -14.11 -13.10 -1.08
N ASP A 24 -13.15 -13.98 -0.88
CA ASP A 24 -12.24 -13.89 0.27
C ASP A 24 -11.25 -12.71 0.15
N ASN A 25 -10.43 -12.51 1.17
CA ASN A 25 -9.38 -11.47 1.19
C ASN A 25 -8.32 -11.60 0.08
N ALA A 26 -8.20 -12.76 -0.57
CA ALA A 26 -7.31 -13.01 -1.69
C ALA A 26 -8.04 -12.92 -3.06
N GLY A 27 -9.34 -12.63 -3.06
CA GLY A 27 -10.16 -12.46 -4.27
C GLY A 27 -10.77 -13.76 -4.80
N PHE A 28 -10.67 -14.87 -4.07
CA PHE A 28 -11.27 -16.15 -4.49
C PHE A 28 -12.73 -16.25 -4.05
N ILE A 29 -13.57 -16.82 -4.90
CA ILE A 29 -14.95 -17.15 -4.54
C ILE A 29 -14.91 -18.44 -3.69
N PRO A 30 -15.50 -18.44 -2.47
CA PRO A 30 -15.58 -19.65 -1.67
C PRO A 30 -16.43 -20.72 -2.36
N ASP A 31 -16.05 -21.99 -2.18
CA ASP A 31 -16.91 -23.11 -2.55
C ASP A 31 -18.14 -23.20 -1.61
N ARG A 32 -19.11 -24.03 -2.00
CA ARG A 32 -20.38 -24.15 -1.28
C ARG A 32 -20.20 -24.62 0.16
N GLU A 33 -19.32 -25.60 0.38
CA GLU A 33 -19.06 -26.15 1.72
C GLU A 33 -18.51 -25.07 2.65
N LYS A 34 -17.48 -24.33 2.22
CA LYS A 34 -16.91 -23.23 3.00
C LYS A 34 -17.91 -22.11 3.27
N TRP A 35 -18.82 -21.86 2.33
CA TRP A 35 -19.87 -20.87 2.51
C TRP A 35 -20.93 -21.31 3.52
N GLU A 36 -21.37 -22.57 3.47
CA GLU A 36 -22.31 -23.11 4.45
C GLU A 36 -21.74 -23.05 5.86
N SER A 37 -20.49 -23.48 6.08
CA SER A 37 -19.86 -23.39 7.39
C SER A 37 -19.75 -21.94 7.90
N ALA A 38 -19.48 -20.98 7.00
CA ALA A 38 -19.43 -19.58 7.37
C ALA A 38 -20.80 -19.04 7.77
N LYS A 39 -21.87 -19.42 7.06
CA LYS A 39 -23.24 -19.06 7.42
C LYS A 39 -23.64 -19.60 8.79
N GLU A 40 -23.31 -20.84 9.11
CA GLU A 40 -23.59 -21.44 10.42
C GLU A 40 -22.91 -20.66 11.55
N LEU A 41 -21.64 -20.28 11.37
CA LEU A 41 -20.91 -19.49 12.35
C LEU A 41 -21.50 -18.09 12.53
N ILE A 42 -21.89 -17.44 11.43
CA ILE A 42 -22.54 -16.12 11.47
C ILE A 42 -23.88 -16.22 12.19
N GLN A 43 -24.69 -17.23 11.87
CA GLN A 43 -25.99 -17.43 12.50
C GLN A 43 -25.82 -17.68 14.00
N HIS A 44 -24.94 -18.60 14.38
CA HIS A 44 -24.62 -18.87 15.78
C HIS A 44 -24.13 -17.61 16.53
N PHE A 45 -23.38 -16.72 15.88
CA PHE A 45 -22.99 -15.45 16.50
C PHE A 45 -24.21 -14.60 16.85
N TYR A 46 -25.13 -14.37 15.90
CA TYR A 46 -26.32 -13.55 16.13
C TYR A 46 -27.33 -14.20 17.09
N ASP A 47 -27.37 -15.53 17.15
CA ASP A 47 -28.23 -16.23 18.12
C ASP A 47 -27.73 -16.05 19.58
N ASN A 48 -26.46 -15.70 19.78
CA ASN A 48 -25.81 -15.62 21.09
C ASN A 48 -25.38 -14.20 21.50
N HIS A 49 -25.63 -13.18 20.69
CA HIS A 49 -25.27 -11.80 21.01
C HIS A 49 -26.46 -10.88 20.75
N SER A 50 -26.79 -10.02 21.72
CA SER A 50 -27.87 -9.06 21.56
C SER A 50 -27.45 -7.87 20.70
N ASP A 51 -28.43 -7.18 20.10
CA ASP A 51 -28.18 -5.96 19.33
C ASP A 51 -27.49 -4.88 20.19
N GLU A 52 -27.83 -4.77 21.48
CA GLU A 52 -27.20 -3.81 22.39
C GLU A 52 -25.71 -4.11 22.62
N GLU A 53 -25.33 -5.38 22.73
CA GLU A 53 -23.94 -5.81 22.89
C GLU A 53 -23.13 -5.51 21.62
N ILE A 54 -23.70 -5.81 20.46
CA ILE A 54 -23.12 -5.54 19.14
C ILE A 54 -22.91 -4.03 18.97
N GLU A 55 -23.93 -3.23 19.28
CA GLU A 55 -23.84 -1.78 19.20
C GLU A 55 -22.80 -1.20 20.16
N LYS A 56 -22.74 -1.70 21.40
CA LYS A 56 -21.75 -1.26 22.39
C LYS A 56 -20.33 -1.54 21.89
N TYR A 57 -20.10 -2.71 21.32
CA TYR A 57 -18.81 -3.06 20.71
C TYR A 57 -18.49 -2.14 19.52
N ASN A 58 -19.44 -1.96 18.60
CA ASN A 58 -19.26 -1.08 17.44
C ASN A 58 -18.96 0.37 17.86
N ARG A 59 -19.65 0.90 18.88
CA ARG A 59 -19.37 2.22 19.46
C ARG A 59 -17.96 2.31 20.05
N GLN A 60 -17.48 1.28 20.73
CA GLN A 60 -16.10 1.26 21.25
C GLN A 60 -15.07 1.29 20.12
N ILE A 61 -15.30 0.53 19.05
CA ILE A 61 -14.44 0.56 17.86
C ILE A 61 -14.49 1.94 17.20
N GLU A 62 -15.69 2.47 16.96
CA GLU A 62 -15.90 3.77 16.35
C GLU A 62 -15.25 4.91 17.17
N MET A 63 -15.42 4.91 18.49
CA MET A 63 -14.73 5.82 19.40
C MET A 63 -13.20 5.66 19.31
N SER A 64 -12.70 4.43 19.30
CA SER A 64 -11.26 4.18 19.13
C SER A 64 -10.72 4.62 17.77
N LEU A 65 -11.57 4.66 16.73
CA LEU A 65 -11.25 5.14 15.39
C LEU A 65 -11.29 6.68 15.30
N TYR A 66 -12.19 7.35 16.04
CA TYR A 66 -12.25 8.82 16.13
C TYR A 66 -11.19 9.43 17.03
N GLU A 67 -10.68 8.69 18.02
CA GLU A 67 -9.48 9.07 18.77
C GLU A 67 -8.20 8.96 17.92
N ILE A 68 -8.29 8.40 16.72
CA ILE A 68 -7.22 8.48 15.71
C ILE A 68 -7.37 9.82 14.98
N PRO A 69 -6.41 10.76 15.11
CA PRO A 69 -6.44 11.98 14.32
C PRO A 69 -6.41 11.61 12.82
N SER A 70 -7.42 12.09 12.07
CA SER A 70 -7.45 12.23 10.60
C SER A 70 -6.24 11.59 9.90
N CYS A 71 -6.30 10.27 9.67
CA CYS A 71 -5.30 9.44 9.00
C CYS A 71 -3.87 10.02 8.87
N SER A 72 -3.16 10.19 9.97
CA SER A 72 -1.69 10.13 10.02
C SER A 72 -1.23 9.82 11.44
N ASN A 73 -0.34 8.83 11.62
CA ASN A 73 0.33 8.47 12.89
C ASN A 73 -0.19 7.28 13.73
N ALA A 74 -0.54 6.15 13.12
CA ALA A 74 -0.12 4.87 13.74
C ALA A 74 1.38 4.68 13.48
N LYS A 75 2.25 5.37 14.23
CA LYS A 75 3.68 5.06 14.29
C LYS A 75 3.84 3.69 14.95
N ARG A 76 3.59 2.60 14.20
CA ARG A 76 4.54 1.48 14.27
C ARG A 76 5.90 2.14 14.10
N ARG A 77 6.82 2.06 15.07
CA ARG A 77 8.22 2.41 14.84
C ARG A 77 8.69 1.51 13.71
N ARG A 78 8.53 1.97 12.47
CA ARG A 78 9.06 1.29 11.29
C ARG A 78 10.56 1.27 11.55
N LYS A 79 11.13 0.07 11.62
CA LYS A 79 12.58 -0.07 11.73
C LYS A 79 13.17 0.73 10.59
N LYS A 80 14.03 1.69 10.91
CA LYS A 80 14.85 2.40 9.93
C LYS A 80 15.76 1.35 9.30
N ILE A 81 15.56 1.09 8.01
CA ILE A 81 16.33 0.09 7.27
C ILE A 81 17.15 0.84 6.24
N LYS A 82 18.45 0.54 6.20
CA LYS A 82 19.35 1.09 5.20
C LYS A 82 18.95 0.68 3.79
N GLY A 83 19.17 1.59 2.84
CA GLY A 83 18.93 1.36 1.42
C GLY A 83 19.02 2.66 0.64
N PHE A 84 18.43 2.67 -0.53
CA PHE A 84 18.58 3.72 -1.52
C PHE A 84 17.23 4.26 -1.95
N VAL A 85 17.14 5.57 -2.13
CA VAL A 85 16.12 6.23 -2.95
C VAL A 85 16.75 6.58 -4.28
N TYR A 86 16.12 6.23 -5.39
CA TYR A 86 16.66 6.42 -6.74
C TYR A 86 15.69 7.17 -7.64
N PHE A 87 16.28 7.82 -8.65
CA PHE A 87 15.59 8.63 -9.65
C PHE A 87 15.92 8.08 -11.04
N LEU A 88 14.94 7.50 -11.73
CA LEU A 88 15.11 6.94 -13.07
C LEU A 88 14.38 7.78 -14.11
N LYS A 89 15.08 8.23 -15.15
CA LYS A 89 14.48 8.87 -16.31
C LYS A 89 13.99 7.81 -17.29
N ALA A 90 12.75 7.93 -17.76
CA ALA A 90 12.26 7.19 -18.90
C ALA A 90 12.45 7.99 -20.21
N ASP A 91 12.35 7.30 -21.34
CA ASP A 91 12.51 7.90 -22.68
C ASP A 91 11.50 9.04 -22.95
N ASN A 92 10.34 9.02 -22.30
CA ASN A 92 9.33 10.08 -22.39
C ASN A 92 9.62 11.30 -21.49
N GLY A 93 10.78 11.34 -20.83
CA GLY A 93 11.20 12.43 -19.95
C GLY A 93 10.65 12.34 -18.52
N LEU A 94 9.71 11.44 -18.23
CA LEU A 94 9.19 11.27 -16.86
C LEU A 94 10.23 10.62 -15.96
N ILE A 95 10.23 11.05 -14.70
CA ILE A 95 11.16 10.56 -13.69
C ILE A 95 10.41 9.72 -12.68
N LYS A 96 10.90 8.51 -12.48
CA LYS A 96 10.44 7.60 -11.43
C LYS A 96 11.23 7.84 -10.15
N ILE A 97 10.53 8.08 -9.05
CA ILE A 97 11.11 8.11 -7.70
C ILE A 97 10.77 6.79 -7.02
N GLY A 98 11.79 6.00 -6.71
CA GLY A 98 11.61 4.69 -6.10
C GLY A 98 12.64 4.40 -5.03
N LYS A 99 12.47 3.27 -4.34
CA LYS A 99 13.38 2.83 -3.29
C LYS A 99 13.76 1.36 -3.40
N THR A 100 14.93 0.99 -2.86
CA THR A 100 15.43 -0.39 -2.85
C THR A 100 16.45 -0.60 -1.75
N ARG A 101 16.59 -1.86 -1.29
CA ARG A 101 17.69 -2.25 -0.38
C ARG A 101 18.99 -2.53 -1.13
N ASN A 102 18.91 -2.83 -2.43
CA ASN A 102 20.05 -3.14 -3.27
C ASN A 102 19.86 -2.47 -4.62
N LEU A 103 20.65 -1.43 -4.89
CA LEU A 103 20.54 -0.63 -6.10
C LEU A 103 20.93 -1.44 -7.35
N ASN A 104 22.04 -2.17 -7.30
CA ASN A 104 22.55 -2.96 -8.44
C ASN A 104 21.52 -4.01 -8.90
N LYS A 105 21.01 -4.84 -7.97
CA LYS A 105 19.95 -5.82 -8.29
C LYS A 105 18.70 -5.17 -8.86
N ARG A 106 18.38 -3.94 -8.43
CA ARG A 106 17.21 -3.21 -8.91
C ARG A 106 17.42 -2.69 -10.33
N LEU A 107 18.61 -2.17 -10.64
CA LEU A 107 18.99 -1.72 -11.98
C LEU A 107 19.05 -2.89 -12.96
N ASP A 108 19.66 -4.02 -12.59
CA ASP A 108 19.71 -5.23 -13.42
C ASP A 108 18.30 -5.72 -13.81
N HIS A 109 17.37 -5.65 -12.85
CA HIS A 109 15.98 -6.02 -13.10
C HIS A 109 15.31 -5.12 -14.14
N PHE A 110 15.67 -3.83 -14.18
CA PHE A 110 15.15 -2.91 -15.19
C PHE A 110 15.78 -3.16 -16.56
N THR A 111 17.10 -3.31 -16.63
CA THR A 111 17.83 -3.59 -17.88
C THR A 111 17.37 -4.90 -18.53
N THR A 112 17.06 -5.92 -17.73
CA THR A 112 16.75 -7.26 -18.25
C THR A 112 15.28 -7.42 -18.68
N LYS A 113 14.34 -6.66 -18.09
CA LYS A 113 12.89 -6.90 -18.27
C LYS A 113 12.14 -5.83 -19.05
N LEU A 114 12.77 -4.70 -19.35
CA LEU A 114 12.08 -3.60 -20.04
C LEU A 114 12.67 -3.41 -21.45
N PRO A 115 11.81 -3.31 -22.48
CA PRO A 115 12.27 -3.08 -23.85
C PRO A 115 12.66 -1.62 -24.13
N TYR A 116 12.70 -0.76 -23.10
CA TYR A 116 12.99 0.67 -23.19
C TYR A 116 14.06 1.07 -22.17
N LYS A 117 14.82 2.12 -22.47
CA LYS A 117 15.96 2.53 -21.64
C LYS A 117 15.47 3.32 -20.44
N LEU A 118 16.00 2.96 -19.26
CA LEU A 118 15.87 3.76 -18.06
C LEU A 118 17.25 4.28 -17.68
N GLU A 119 17.39 5.60 -17.57
CA GLU A 119 18.63 6.25 -17.17
C GLU A 119 18.59 6.53 -15.66
N LEU A 120 19.60 6.07 -14.93
CA LEU A 120 19.75 6.44 -13.52
C LEU A 120 20.31 7.86 -13.42
N ILE A 121 19.46 8.79 -12.99
CA ILE A 121 19.84 10.19 -12.78
C ILE A 121 20.67 10.33 -11.52
N HIS A 122 20.17 9.75 -10.41
CA HIS A 122 20.79 9.83 -9.10
C HIS A 122 20.25 8.75 -8.15
N ALA A 123 21.02 8.43 -7.12
CA ALA A 123 20.60 7.58 -6.01
C ALA A 123 21.20 8.08 -4.70
N ILE A 124 20.38 8.11 -3.66
CA ILE A 124 20.73 8.61 -2.32
C ILE A 124 20.68 7.43 -1.35
N GLU A 125 21.80 7.13 -0.71
CA GLU A 125 21.85 6.16 0.38
C GLU A 125 21.31 6.79 1.67
N THR A 126 20.48 6.04 2.41
CA THR A 126 19.91 6.51 3.67
C THR A 126 19.59 5.34 4.59
N ASP A 127 19.66 5.61 5.89
CA ASP A 127 19.26 4.66 6.93
C ASP A 127 17.74 4.50 7.03
N ASP A 128 16.96 5.35 6.33
CA ASP A 128 15.50 5.27 6.25
C ASP A 128 14.99 5.63 4.85
N TYR A 129 15.24 4.74 3.88
CA TYR A 129 14.81 4.93 2.49
C TYR A 129 13.30 4.99 2.31
N THR A 130 12.53 4.50 3.29
CA THR A 130 11.07 4.56 3.24
C THR A 130 10.56 5.95 3.55
N SER A 131 11.09 6.58 4.61
CA SER A 131 10.71 7.95 4.95
C SER A 131 11.22 8.95 3.92
N LEU A 132 12.45 8.78 3.43
CA LEU A 132 13.03 9.68 2.43
C LEU A 132 12.27 9.63 1.10
N GLU A 133 11.90 8.45 0.61
CA GLU A 133 11.10 8.34 -0.62
C GLU A 133 9.72 8.97 -0.46
N GLN A 134 9.06 8.77 0.68
CA GLN A 134 7.79 9.43 0.97
C GLN A 134 7.93 10.96 1.00
N GLN A 135 9.05 11.49 1.54
CA GLN A 135 9.34 12.92 1.54
C GLN A 135 9.43 13.47 0.11
N PHE A 136 10.19 12.83 -0.78
CA PHE A 136 10.26 13.24 -2.19
C PHE A 136 8.93 13.13 -2.92
N HIS A 137 8.16 12.09 -2.63
CA HIS A 137 6.81 11.92 -3.17
C HIS A 137 5.85 13.03 -2.74
N ASN A 138 6.00 13.53 -1.51
CA ASN A 138 5.22 14.64 -1.00
C ASN A 138 5.71 15.98 -1.59
N LEU A 139 7.03 16.19 -1.62
CA LEU A 139 7.68 17.37 -2.18
C LEU A 139 7.25 17.61 -3.64
N TYR A 140 7.28 16.55 -4.46
CA TYR A 140 6.90 16.62 -5.87
C TYR A 140 5.46 16.18 -6.16
N SER A 141 4.59 16.13 -5.15
CA SER A 141 3.20 15.68 -5.30
C SER A 141 2.43 16.44 -6.40
N LYS A 142 2.66 17.74 -6.54
CA LYS A 142 2.07 18.59 -7.60
C LYS A 142 2.57 18.24 -9.02
N LYS A 143 3.74 17.62 -9.14
CA LYS A 143 4.37 17.19 -10.39
C LYS A 143 4.13 15.71 -10.69
N ARG A 144 3.36 15.01 -9.85
CA ARG A 144 3.03 13.60 -10.02
C ARG A 144 2.07 13.43 -11.20
N ARG A 145 2.44 12.57 -12.15
CA ARG A 145 1.60 12.25 -13.31
C ARG A 145 0.84 10.95 -13.11
N ARG A 146 1.53 9.85 -12.81
CA ARG A 146 0.88 8.54 -12.61
C ARG A 146 1.69 7.66 -11.67
N GLY A 147 1.10 7.28 -10.53
CA GLY A 147 1.78 6.45 -9.53
C GLY A 147 3.07 7.10 -9.05
N GLU A 148 4.20 6.43 -9.28
CA GLU A 148 5.53 6.87 -8.86
C GLU A 148 6.29 7.69 -9.95
N TRP A 149 5.58 8.15 -10.98
CA TRP A 149 6.15 8.92 -12.10
C TRP A 149 5.82 10.42 -12.00
N PHE A 150 6.84 11.25 -12.13
CA PHE A 150 6.81 12.69 -11.92
C PHE A 150 7.41 13.43 -13.13
N GLU A 151 6.91 14.62 -13.39
CA GLU A 151 7.47 15.54 -14.38
C GLU A 151 8.33 16.58 -13.67
N LEU A 152 9.60 16.22 -13.42
CA LEU A 152 10.56 17.14 -12.78
C LEU A 152 11.35 17.90 -13.85
N ASN A 153 11.64 19.15 -13.56
CA ASN A 153 12.43 20.02 -14.43
C ASN A 153 13.93 19.93 -14.08
N GLU A 154 14.77 20.64 -14.84
CA GLU A 154 16.22 20.62 -14.64
C GLU A 154 16.65 21.18 -13.27
N ASN A 155 15.92 22.17 -12.73
CA ASN A 155 16.19 22.71 -11.41
C ASN A 155 15.94 21.67 -10.32
N ASP A 156 14.82 20.94 -10.38
CA ASP A 156 14.52 19.84 -9.45
C ASP A 156 15.63 18.78 -9.48
N ILE A 157 16.08 18.43 -10.68
CA ILE A 157 17.15 17.43 -10.86
C ILE A 157 18.47 17.94 -10.27
N SER A 158 18.76 19.23 -10.43
CA SER A 158 19.95 19.88 -9.85
C SER A 158 19.90 19.83 -8.32
N GLU A 159 18.77 20.19 -7.71
CA GLU A 159 18.57 20.13 -6.25
C GLU A 159 18.74 18.70 -5.71
N ILE A 160 18.18 17.70 -6.42
CA ILE A 160 18.33 16.29 -6.06
C ILE A 160 19.81 15.86 -6.07
N LYS A 161 20.60 16.34 -7.05
CA LYS A 161 22.01 15.99 -7.19
C LYS A 161 22.92 16.73 -6.22
N SER A 162 22.59 17.98 -5.86
CA SER A 162 23.38 18.78 -4.92
C SER A 162 23.09 18.43 -3.47
N GLY A 163 21.94 17.83 -3.19
CA GLY A 163 21.48 17.56 -1.84
C GLY A 163 20.62 18.68 -1.24
N ASP A 164 20.34 19.73 -2.01
CA ASP A 164 19.64 20.94 -1.56
C ASP A 164 18.11 20.81 -1.70
N TYR A 165 17.55 19.65 -1.36
CA TYR A 165 16.11 19.42 -1.35
C TYR A 165 15.55 19.73 0.05
N THR A 166 14.87 20.86 0.20
CA THR A 166 14.30 21.33 1.49
C THR A 166 12.78 21.40 1.44
#